data_AF-A0A1I0CH26-F1
#
_entry.id   AF-A0A1I0CH26-F1
#
_cell.length_a   1.000
_cell.length_b   1.000
_cell.length_c   1.000
_cell.angle_alpha   90.00
_cell.angle_beta   90.00
_cell.angle_gamma   90.00
#
_symmetry.space_group_name_H-M   'P 1'
#
loop_
_entity.id
_entity.type
_entity.pdbx_description
1 polymer ?
#
loop_
_entity_poly.entity_id
_entity_poly.type
_entity_poly.pdbx_seq_one_letter_code
_entity_poly.pdbx_strand_id
1 'polypeptide(L)' 'MEMVFYKCPICGFTHQVPGYWSGFSPEEEIEMQHINLETKEMCSELMLELTKE' A
#
# COMPACT_ATOMS: atom_id res chain seq x y z
N MET A 1 -7.51 2.54 -16.92
CA MET A 1 -6.22 2.91 -16.30
C MET A 1 -5.94 1.84 -15.27
N GLU A 2 -4.85 1.09 -15.42
CA GLU A 2 -4.47 0.08 -14.43
C GLU A 2 -4.12 0.78 -13.11
N MET A 3 -4.55 0.21 -12.00
CA MET A 3 -4.25 0.66 -10.65
C MET A 3 -3.55 -0.47 -9.94
N VAL A 4 -2.55 -0.11 -9.16
CA VAL A 4 -1.80 -1.00 -8.29
C VAL A 4 -2.18 -0.65 -6.86
N PHE A 5 -2.52 -1.66 -6.07
CA PHE A 5 -2.92 -1.48 -4.69
C PHE A 5 -1.89 -2.11 -3.78
N TYR A 6 -1.42 -1.36 -2.80
CA TYR A 6 -0.58 -1.87 -1.72
C TYR A 6 -1.36 -1.80 -0.42
N LYS A 7 -1.39 -2.89 0.35
CA LYS A 7 -2.19 -2.98 1.57
C LYS A 7 -1.32 -3.31 2.77
N CYS A 8 -1.54 -2.59 3.87
CA CYS A 8 -0.94 -2.92 5.15
C CYS A 8 -1.62 -4.17 5.73
N PRO A 9 -0.89 -5.25 6.05
CA PRO A 9 -1.46 -6.45 6.64
C PRO A 9 -1.96 -6.24 8.07
N ILE A 10 -1.48 -5.19 8.75
CA ILE A 10 -1.79 -4.92 10.17
C ILE A 10 -3.03 -4.04 10.33
N CYS A 11 -3.07 -2.89 9.64
CA CYS A 11 -4.16 -1.91 9.82
C CYS A 11 -5.14 -1.83 8.63
N GLY A 12 -4.88 -2.56 7.55
CA GLY A 12 -5.73 -2.55 6.36
C GLY A 12 -5.66 -1.26 5.53
N PHE A 13 -4.77 -0.32 5.85
CA PHE A 13 -4.50 0.85 5.02
C PHE A 13 -4.16 0.42 3.59
N THR A 14 -4.77 1.07 2.60
CA THR A 14 -4.57 0.74 1.18
C THR A 14 -4.02 1.96 0.46
N HIS A 15 -2.83 1.84 -0.11
CA HIS A 15 -2.22 2.81 -1.00
C HIS A 15 -2.53 2.43 -2.45
N GLN A 16 -3.18 3.35 -3.16
CA GLN A 16 -3.57 3.17 -4.56
C GLN A 16 -2.65 4.00 -5.46
N VAL A 17 -1.94 3.32 -6.34
CA VAL A 17 -0.93 3.90 -7.23
C VAL A 17 -1.37 3.63 -8.67
N PRO A 18 -1.41 4.64 -9.55
CA PRO A 18 -1.65 4.38 -10.95
C PRO A 18 -0.56 3.47 -11.54
N GLY A 19 -0.92 2.48 -12.36
CA GLY A 19 0.04 1.49 -12.89
C GLY A 19 1.19 2.11 -13.68
N TYR A 20 1.00 3.30 -14.27
CA TYR A 20 2.06 4.02 -14.96
C TYR A 20 3.11 4.66 -14.01
N TRP A 21 2.81 4.77 -12.71
CA TRP A 21 3.78 5.19 -11.66
C TRP A 21 4.59 4.02 -11.11
N SER A 22 4.01 2.82 -11.03
CA SER A 22 4.74 1.60 -10.65
C SER A 22 5.60 1.02 -11.77
N GLY A 23 5.52 1.58 -12.98
CA GLY A 23 6.21 1.05 -14.14
C GLY A 23 5.62 -0.28 -14.63
N PHE A 24 6.42 -1.04 -15.40
CA PHE A 24 6.00 -2.33 -15.97
C PHE A 24 5.88 -3.46 -14.93
N SER A 25 6.50 -3.29 -13.75
CA SER A 25 6.54 -4.31 -12.69
C SER A 25 6.45 -3.63 -11.33
N PRO A 26 5.26 -3.54 -10.72
CA PRO A 26 5.15 -3.09 -9.33
C PRO A 26 5.98 -3.98 -8.40
N GLU A 27 6.57 -3.37 -7.38
CA GLU A 27 7.29 -4.08 -6.33
C GLU A 27 6.31 -4.93 -5.53
N GLU A 28 6.76 -6.06 -4.97
CA GLU A 28 5.87 -6.92 -4.18
C GLU A 28 5.53 -6.31 -2.81
N GLU A 29 6.43 -5.48 -2.29
CA GLU A 29 6.27 -4.75 -1.03
C GLU A 29 6.88 -3.36 -1.16
N ILE A 30 6.30 -2.37 -0.48
CA ILE A 30 6.84 -1.01 -0.40
C ILE A 30 6.88 -0.53 1.05
N GLU A 31 7.90 0.26 1.39
CA GLU A 31 7.98 0.92 2.69
C GLU A 31 7.26 2.28 2.62
N MET A 32 6.16 2.42 3.34
CA MET A 32 5.38 3.66 3.42
C MET A 32 4.82 3.87 4.83
N GLN A 33 5.18 5.02 5.41
CA GLN A 33 4.57 5.46 6.65
C GLN A 33 3.11 5.90 6.40
N HIS A 34 2.17 5.33 7.17
CA HIS A 34 0.75 5.56 6.99
C HIS A 34 -0.01 5.63 8.32
N ILE A 35 -1.22 6.16 8.27
CA ILE A 35 -2.11 6.28 9.43
C ILE A 35 -3.04 5.07 9.42
N ASN A 36 -3.17 4.39 10.55
CA ASN A 36 -4.21 3.39 10.75
C ASN A 36 -5.57 4.11 10.73
N LEU A 37 -6.41 3.81 9.75
CA LEU A 37 -7.71 4.47 9.57
C LEU A 37 -8.71 4.14 10.69
N GLU A 38 -8.53 3.02 11.40
CA GLU A 38 -9.37 2.62 12.52
C GLU A 38 -8.99 3.35 13.80
N THR A 39 -7.70 3.37 14.16
CA THR A 39 -7.23 3.99 15.42
C THR A 39 -6.91 5.48 15.27
N LYS A 40 -6.75 5.97 14.04
CA LYS A 40 -6.28 7.33 13.69
C LYS A 40 -4.87 7.64 14.20
N GLU A 41 -4.11 6.61 14.55
CA GLU A 41 -2.72 6.72 14.99
C GLU A 41 -1.76 6.29 13.87
N MET A 42 -0.49 6.69 13.97
CA MET A 42 0.53 6.22 13.03
C MET A 42 0.68 4.70 13.16
N CYS A 43 0.60 3.98 12.04
CA CYS A 43 0.84 2.55 12.07
C CYS A 43 2.33 2.29 12.36
N SER A 44 2.61 1.30 13.22
CA SER A 44 3.98 0.84 13.46
C SER A 44 4.52 0.01 12.29
N GLU A 45 3.61 -0.55 11.48
CA GLU A 45 3.97 -1.24 10.24
C GLU A 45 4.23 -0.21 9.14
N LEU A 46 5.36 -0.38 8.46
CA LEU A 46 5.77 0.45 7.34
C LEU A 46 5.66 -0.31 6.03
N MET A 47 5.65 -1.65 6.07
CA MET A 47 5.58 -2.48 4.88
C MET A 47 4.13 -2.62 4.40
N LEU A 48 3.92 -2.28 3.13
CA LEU A 48 2.66 -2.51 2.42
C LEU A 48 2.88 -3.58 1.36
N GLU A 49 2.00 -4.56 1.30
CA GLU A 49 2.08 -5.67 0.35
C GLU A 49 1.25 -5.40 -0.89
N LEU A 50 1.80 -5.74 -2.06
CA LEU A 50 1.12 -5.65 -3.34
C LEU A 50 -0.11 -6.57 -3.34
N THR A 51 -1.28 -5.96 -3.46
CA THR A 51 -2.54 -6.65 -3.67
C THR A 51 -2.76 -6.82 -5.17
N LYS A 52 -2.68 -8.07 -5.63
CA LYS A 52 -3.07 -8.47 -6.99
C LYS A 52 -4.57 -8.73 -6.96
N GLU A 53 -5.37 -7.80 -7.50
CA GLU A 53 -6.79 -8.06 -7.80
C GLU A 53 -6.93 -9.01 -9.00
#